data_AF-A0A4Q3CQJ3-F1
#
_entry.id   AF-A0A4Q3CQJ3-F1
#
_cell.length_a   1.000
_cell.length_b   1.000
_cell.length_c   1.000
_cell.angle_alpha   90.00
_cell.angle_beta   90.00
_cell.angle_gamma   90.00
#
_symmetry.space_group_name_H-M   'P 1'
#
loop_
_entity.id
_entity.type
_entity.pdbx_description
1 polymer ?
#
loop_
_entity_poly.entity_id
_entity_poly.type
_entity_poly.pdbx_seq_one_letter_code
_entity_poly.pdbx_strand_id
1 'polypeptide(L)'
;PAARDVLRTARQRGHEIANHSLDHMYDFTRLARAGIRTQIEGGIRAIADAVGEEPVGFRAPGYTVTDEVFSVLRELGVRYDSSVFPCPAYFAAKAAAIGAIALAGRRSESVVDTPKVLYAPRRPYRVGQPYWTKGDGLLELPIQVTRGMRLPFIGTSLALAGVRGAKLLTRMCVGEPLVNLEMHGIDVLDEGDGLFALSPYQRDVRVEKERKLAVFEAVVATLRTAGYRFVTLRDAAGEAAAATA
;
A
#
# COMPACT_ATOMS: atom_id res chain seq x y z
N PRO A 1 12.26 -14.67 -16.13
CA PRO A 1 12.90 -13.76 -17.14
C PRO A 1 12.08 -12.48 -17.34
N ALA A 2 10.86 -12.58 -17.87
CA ALA A 2 10.00 -11.42 -18.15
C ALA A 2 9.74 -10.49 -16.95
N ALA A 3 9.41 -11.04 -15.76
CA ALA A 3 9.21 -10.22 -14.56
C ALA A 3 10.48 -9.48 -14.12
N ARG A 4 11.66 -10.10 -14.26
CA ARG A 4 12.95 -9.44 -13.96
C ARG A 4 13.22 -8.30 -14.93
N ASP A 5 12.91 -8.48 -16.22
CA ASP A 5 13.11 -7.45 -17.24
C ASP A 5 12.17 -6.26 -17.02
N VAL A 6 10.93 -6.50 -16.58
CA VAL A 6 10.00 -5.45 -16.17
C VAL A 6 10.54 -4.66 -14.97
N LEU A 7 11.03 -5.34 -13.92
CA LEU A 7 11.60 -4.67 -12.75
C LEU A 7 12.85 -3.85 -13.11
N ARG A 8 13.73 -4.38 -13.96
CA ARG A 8 14.91 -3.67 -14.47
C ARG A 8 14.53 -2.43 -15.29
N THR A 9 13.53 -2.56 -16.16
CA THR A 9 13.00 -1.44 -16.95
C THR A 9 12.41 -0.38 -16.03
N ALA A 10 11.65 -0.78 -15.02
CA ALA A 10 11.08 0.15 -14.05
C ALA A 10 12.18 0.91 -13.30
N ARG A 11 13.23 0.21 -12.86
CA ARG A 11 14.39 0.80 -12.20
C ARG A 11 15.15 1.78 -13.10
N GLN A 12 15.35 1.45 -14.38
CA GLN A 12 15.98 2.33 -15.37
C GLN A 12 15.17 3.61 -15.61
N ARG A 13 13.84 3.55 -15.45
CA ARG A 13 12.94 4.71 -15.53
C ARG A 13 12.87 5.52 -14.22
N GLY A 14 13.67 5.16 -13.22
CA GLY A 14 13.74 5.87 -11.94
C GLY A 14 12.66 5.45 -10.93
N HIS A 15 11.93 4.36 -11.17
CA HIS A 15 11.06 3.80 -10.14
C HIS A 15 11.87 3.11 -9.04
N GLU A 16 11.40 3.24 -7.82
CA GLU A 16 11.88 2.44 -6.70
C GLU A 16 11.26 1.04 -6.75
N ILE A 17 12.08 0.02 -6.50
CA ILE A 17 11.62 -1.36 -6.28
C ILE A 17 11.77 -1.65 -4.78
N ALA A 18 10.63 -1.78 -4.09
CA ALA A 18 10.56 -2.04 -2.65
C ALA A 18 10.02 -3.46 -2.36
N ASN A 19 10.17 -3.92 -1.13
CA ASN A 19 9.85 -5.29 -0.73
C ASN A 19 8.36 -5.44 -0.36
N HIS A 20 7.71 -6.47 -0.90
CA HIS A 20 6.32 -6.82 -0.62
C HIS A 20 6.16 -8.26 -0.08
N SER A 21 7.14 -8.72 0.69
CA SER A 21 7.41 -10.12 1.08
C SER A 21 7.84 -11.02 -0.10
N LEU A 22 8.34 -12.21 0.22
CA LEU A 22 8.79 -13.19 -0.77
C LEU A 22 7.61 -13.83 -1.51
N ASP A 23 6.64 -14.37 -0.78
CA ASP A 23 5.58 -15.22 -1.35
C ASP A 23 4.21 -14.53 -1.40
N HIS A 24 4.12 -13.26 -1.01
CA HIS A 24 2.87 -12.49 -1.00
C HIS A 24 1.76 -13.16 -0.15
N MET A 25 2.13 -13.68 1.02
CA MET A 25 1.18 -14.32 1.94
C MET A 25 0.38 -13.27 2.72
N TYR A 26 -0.94 -13.24 2.51
CA TYR A 26 -1.85 -12.32 3.23
C TYR A 26 -1.91 -12.57 4.75
N ASP A 27 -1.50 -13.76 5.19
CA ASP A 27 -1.44 -14.15 6.60
C ASP A 27 -0.01 -14.23 7.14
N PHE A 28 0.99 -13.66 6.45
CA PHE A 28 2.41 -13.75 6.88
C PHE A 28 2.63 -13.18 8.30
N THR A 29 1.79 -12.25 8.75
CA THR A 29 1.80 -11.70 10.11
C THR A 29 1.44 -12.71 11.20
N ARG A 30 0.87 -13.86 10.84
CA ARG A 30 0.57 -14.98 11.74
C ARG A 30 1.71 -15.99 11.85
N LEU A 31 2.74 -15.88 11.01
CA LEU A 31 3.91 -16.73 11.10
C LEU A 31 4.67 -16.43 12.39
N ALA A 32 5.41 -17.44 12.88
CA ALA A 32 6.42 -17.19 13.90
C ALA A 32 7.48 -16.21 13.35
N ARG A 33 8.17 -15.50 14.25
CA ARG A 33 9.25 -14.55 13.92
C ARG A 33 10.21 -15.05 12.85
N ALA A 34 10.65 -16.30 12.94
CA ALA A 34 11.55 -16.91 11.94
C ALA A 34 10.92 -16.92 10.54
N GLY A 35 9.64 -17.24 10.41
CA GLY A 35 8.90 -17.20 9.15
C GLY A 35 8.69 -15.78 8.63
N ILE A 36 8.37 -14.82 9.50
CA ILE A 36 8.32 -13.38 9.14
C ILE A 36 9.67 -12.94 8.57
N ARG A 37 10.77 -13.28 9.25
CA ARG A 37 12.13 -12.99 8.78
C ARG A 37 12.41 -13.63 7.43
N THR A 38 12.10 -14.91 7.25
CA THR A 38 12.28 -15.59 5.96
C THR A 38 11.54 -14.88 4.82
N GLN A 39 10.30 -14.44 5.06
CA GLN A 39 9.51 -13.72 4.06
C GLN A 39 10.13 -12.37 3.69
N ILE A 40 10.58 -11.59 4.68
CA ILE A 40 11.17 -10.27 4.43
C ILE A 40 12.57 -10.42 3.81
N GLU A 41 13.47 -11.15 4.44
CA GLU A 41 14.86 -11.36 3.98
C GLU A 41 14.93 -12.09 2.63
N GLY A 42 14.02 -13.03 2.38
CA GLY A 42 13.84 -13.66 1.08
C GLY A 42 13.46 -12.64 -0.01
N GLY A 43 12.49 -11.77 0.27
CA GLY A 43 12.09 -10.70 -0.64
C GLY A 43 13.22 -9.70 -0.94
N ILE A 44 14.01 -9.33 0.08
CA ILE A 44 15.21 -8.48 -0.07
C ILE A 44 16.17 -9.12 -1.07
N ARG A 45 16.54 -10.39 -0.84
CA ARG A 45 17.47 -11.13 -1.71
C ARG A 45 16.95 -11.27 -3.13
N ALA A 46 15.68 -11.65 -3.31
CA ALA A 46 15.08 -11.84 -4.62
C ALA A 46 15.06 -10.53 -5.45
N ILE A 47 14.80 -9.39 -4.80
CA ILE A 47 14.84 -8.07 -5.46
C ILE A 47 16.29 -7.69 -5.79
N ALA A 48 17.22 -7.84 -4.84
CA ALA A 48 18.63 -7.55 -5.06
C ALA A 48 19.21 -8.37 -6.24
N ASP A 49 18.89 -9.66 -6.32
CA ASP A 49 19.29 -10.53 -7.43
C ASP A 49 18.67 -10.10 -8.77
N ALA A 50 17.45 -9.55 -8.74
CA ALA A 50 16.73 -9.15 -9.95
C ALA A 50 17.24 -7.82 -10.52
N VAL A 51 17.43 -6.80 -9.68
CA VAL A 51 17.71 -5.42 -10.11
C VAL A 51 19.08 -4.87 -9.67
N GLY A 52 19.87 -5.63 -8.91
CA GLY A 52 21.22 -5.25 -8.49
C GLY A 52 21.27 -4.27 -7.32
N GLU A 53 20.15 -4.05 -6.63
CA GLU A 53 20.06 -3.12 -5.50
C GLU A 53 19.11 -3.68 -4.44
N GLU A 54 19.51 -3.60 -3.16
CA GLU A 54 18.65 -4.00 -2.05
C GLU A 54 17.48 -3.00 -1.87
N PRO A 55 16.24 -3.50 -1.70
CA PRO A 55 15.10 -2.65 -1.41
C PRO A 55 15.23 -2.05 0.00
N VAL A 56 14.87 -0.77 0.13
CA VAL A 56 15.00 -0.03 1.40
C VAL A 56 13.65 0.24 2.06
N GLY A 57 12.57 0.01 1.32
CA GLY A 57 11.19 0.13 1.78
C GLY A 57 10.50 -1.22 1.86
N PHE A 58 9.49 -1.30 2.70
CA PHE A 58 8.59 -2.44 2.81
C PHE A 58 7.12 -2.02 2.72
N ARG A 59 6.28 -2.91 2.20
CA ARG A 59 4.83 -2.88 2.35
C ARG A 59 4.35 -4.30 2.60
N ALA A 60 3.50 -4.51 3.58
CA ALA A 60 2.95 -5.80 3.94
C ALA A 60 1.84 -6.22 2.96
N PRO A 61 1.80 -7.48 2.50
CA PRO A 61 0.64 -8.04 1.81
C PRO A 61 -0.64 -7.82 2.62
N GLY A 62 -1.67 -7.33 1.94
CA GLY A 62 -2.98 -7.06 2.56
C GLY A 62 -2.98 -5.99 3.65
N TYR A 63 -1.90 -5.21 3.78
CA TYR A 63 -1.78 -4.09 4.72
C TYR A 63 -1.87 -4.50 6.20
N THR A 64 -1.47 -5.74 6.52
CA THR A 64 -1.48 -6.23 7.91
C THR A 64 -0.09 -6.14 8.52
N VAL A 65 0.04 -5.53 9.70
CA VAL A 65 1.32 -5.40 10.40
C VAL A 65 1.19 -5.60 11.91
N THR A 66 2.32 -5.94 12.55
CA THR A 66 2.44 -6.13 14.00
C THR A 66 3.76 -5.55 14.50
N ASP A 67 3.90 -5.34 15.81
CA ASP A 67 5.17 -4.91 16.41
C ASP A 67 6.32 -5.87 16.09
N GLU A 68 6.02 -7.16 15.96
CA GLU A 68 6.97 -8.20 15.57
C GLU A 68 7.50 -7.97 14.14
N VAL A 69 6.61 -7.63 13.20
CA VAL A 69 7.00 -7.27 11.82
C VAL A 69 7.91 -6.04 11.83
N PHE A 70 7.54 -4.99 12.55
CA PHE A 70 8.36 -3.78 12.67
C PHE A 70 9.74 -4.06 13.30
N SER A 71 9.82 -4.95 14.30
CA SER A 71 11.09 -5.38 14.90
C SER A 71 11.98 -6.05 13.85
N VAL A 72 11.44 -7.02 13.11
CA VAL A 72 12.19 -7.75 12.08
C VAL A 72 12.63 -6.83 10.94
N LEU A 73 11.77 -5.91 10.49
CA LEU A 73 12.12 -4.91 9.47
C LEU A 73 13.32 -4.06 9.91
N ARG A 74 13.31 -3.58 11.15
CA ARG A 74 14.40 -2.78 11.71
C ARG A 74 15.70 -3.58 11.80
N GLU A 75 15.65 -4.84 12.22
CA GLU A 75 16.82 -5.73 12.29
C GLU A 75 17.42 -6.05 10.92
N LEU A 76 16.60 -6.07 9.88
CA LEU A 76 17.02 -6.27 8.50
C LEU A 76 17.48 -4.97 7.82
N GLY A 77 17.50 -3.84 8.54
CA GLY A 77 17.98 -2.56 8.00
C GLY A 77 17.02 -1.89 7.01
N VAL A 78 15.75 -2.29 7.00
CA VAL A 78 14.71 -1.58 6.22
C VAL A 78 14.59 -0.14 6.77
N ARG A 79 14.47 0.84 5.88
CA ARG A 79 14.47 2.27 6.24
C ARG A 79 13.08 2.81 6.54
N TYR A 80 12.07 2.29 5.86
CA TYR A 80 10.68 2.69 6.08
C TYR A 80 9.71 1.55 5.77
N ASP A 81 8.55 1.59 6.41
CA ASP A 81 7.37 0.80 6.07
C ASP A 81 6.28 1.71 5.46
N SER A 82 5.37 1.11 4.71
CA SER A 82 4.21 1.80 4.14
C SER A 82 2.98 0.90 4.12
N SER A 83 2.73 0.24 5.25
CA SER A 83 1.67 -0.77 5.38
C SER A 83 0.45 -0.28 6.14
N VAL A 84 0.59 0.73 7.00
CA VAL A 84 -0.48 1.14 7.91
C VAL A 84 -1.59 1.83 7.13
N PHE A 85 -2.80 1.26 7.20
CA PHE A 85 -3.98 1.82 6.53
C PHE A 85 -5.09 2.15 7.53
N PRO A 86 -5.12 3.38 8.08
CA PRO A 86 -6.07 3.77 9.12
C PRO A 86 -7.43 4.16 8.54
N CYS A 87 -8.03 3.28 7.73
CA CYS A 87 -9.27 3.49 6.98
C CYS A 87 -10.44 2.66 7.55
N PRO A 88 -11.41 3.29 8.26
CA PRO A 88 -12.55 2.57 8.85
C PRO A 88 -13.41 1.86 7.82
N ALA A 89 -13.69 2.50 6.67
CA ALA A 89 -14.52 1.92 5.62
C ALA A 89 -13.88 0.66 5.01
N TYR A 90 -12.57 0.69 4.75
CA TYR A 90 -11.83 -0.48 4.27
C TYR A 90 -11.81 -1.60 5.31
N PHE A 91 -11.50 -1.26 6.57
CA PHE A 91 -11.48 -2.23 7.67
C PHE A 91 -12.84 -2.94 7.80
N ALA A 92 -13.93 -2.18 7.83
CA ALA A 92 -15.28 -2.71 7.95
C ALA A 92 -15.65 -3.59 6.75
N ALA A 93 -15.35 -3.15 5.52
CA ALA A 93 -15.62 -3.94 4.32
C ALA A 93 -14.84 -5.27 4.31
N LYS A 94 -13.56 -5.24 4.70
CA LYS A 94 -12.72 -6.43 4.78
C LYS A 94 -13.21 -7.41 5.86
N ALA A 95 -13.56 -6.90 7.04
CA ALA A 95 -14.11 -7.70 8.13
C ALA A 95 -15.46 -8.35 7.74
N ALA A 96 -16.35 -7.60 7.09
CA ALA A 96 -17.63 -8.11 6.61
C ALA A 96 -17.44 -9.22 5.55
N ALA A 97 -16.54 -9.03 4.59
CA ALA A 97 -16.24 -10.02 3.56
C ALA A 97 -15.69 -11.31 4.17
N ILE A 98 -14.74 -11.22 5.10
CA ILE A 98 -14.18 -12.39 5.80
C ILE A 98 -15.25 -13.09 6.64
N GLY A 99 -16.10 -12.33 7.34
CA GLY A 99 -17.24 -12.87 8.10
C GLY A 99 -18.23 -13.64 7.21
N ALA A 100 -18.58 -13.09 6.05
CA ALA A 100 -19.46 -13.76 5.09
C ALA A 100 -18.87 -15.06 4.54
N ILE A 101 -17.56 -15.09 4.24
CA ILE A 101 -16.84 -16.30 3.81
C ILE A 101 -16.87 -17.36 4.92
N ALA A 102 -16.64 -16.95 6.17
CA ALA A 102 -16.67 -17.86 7.33
C ALA A 102 -18.08 -18.43 7.57
N LEU A 103 -19.13 -17.61 7.44
CA LEU A 103 -20.52 -18.07 7.54
C LEU A 103 -20.90 -19.07 6.44
N ALA A 104 -20.22 -19.01 5.29
CA ALA A 104 -20.34 -20.01 4.23
C ALA A 104 -19.49 -21.27 4.46
N GLY A 105 -18.88 -21.44 5.64
CA GLY A 105 -18.06 -22.60 5.98
C GLY A 105 -16.69 -22.64 5.30
N ARG A 106 -16.25 -21.52 4.70
CA ARG A 106 -14.98 -21.41 3.97
C ARG A 106 -13.95 -20.65 4.79
N ARG A 107 -12.67 -20.90 4.53
CA ARG A 107 -11.56 -20.09 5.08
C ARG A 107 -11.22 -18.97 4.10
N SER A 108 -10.98 -17.76 4.61
CA SER A 108 -10.45 -16.65 3.82
C SER A 108 -8.92 -16.70 3.79
N GLU A 109 -8.34 -16.43 2.63
CA GLU A 109 -6.91 -16.16 2.46
C GLU A 109 -6.53 -14.79 3.03
N SER A 110 -7.48 -13.85 3.10
CA SER A 110 -7.25 -12.52 3.67
C SER A 110 -7.33 -12.52 5.19
N VAL A 111 -6.49 -11.69 5.81
CA VAL A 111 -6.50 -11.43 7.25
C VAL A 111 -6.88 -9.98 7.52
N VAL A 112 -7.69 -9.75 8.56
CA VAL A 112 -7.96 -8.40 9.08
C VAL A 112 -6.84 -8.05 10.06
N ASP A 113 -6.32 -6.83 9.97
CA ASP A 113 -5.43 -6.28 10.99
C ASP A 113 -6.18 -6.11 12.34
N THR A 114 -5.48 -5.71 13.39
CA THR A 114 -6.13 -5.25 14.62
C THR A 114 -6.99 -4.01 14.33
N PRO A 115 -8.21 -3.89 14.90
CA PRO A 115 -9.01 -2.66 14.78
C PRO A 115 -8.27 -1.43 15.34
N LYS A 116 -7.23 -1.63 16.15
CA LYS A 116 -6.39 -0.57 16.69
C LYS A 116 -5.60 0.18 15.60
N VAL A 117 -5.43 -0.39 14.40
CA VAL A 117 -4.84 0.31 13.24
C VAL A 117 -5.60 1.61 12.91
N LEU A 118 -6.89 1.70 13.25
CA LEU A 118 -7.69 2.90 13.04
C LEU A 118 -7.26 4.08 13.93
N TYR A 119 -6.50 3.84 15.00
CA TYR A 119 -5.91 4.89 15.83
C TYR A 119 -4.56 5.38 15.32
N ALA A 120 -3.96 4.68 14.35
CA ALA A 120 -2.64 5.04 13.86
C ALA A 120 -2.61 6.46 13.24
N PRO A 121 -1.46 7.17 13.35
CA PRO A 121 -1.26 8.42 12.64
C PRO A 121 -1.51 8.27 11.13
N ARG A 122 -2.04 9.33 10.52
CA ARG A 122 -2.34 9.38 9.08
C ARG A 122 -1.26 10.09 8.26
N ARG A 123 -0.26 10.63 8.95
CA ARG A 123 0.90 11.34 8.40
C ARG A 123 2.14 10.53 8.71
N PRO A 124 3.24 10.70 7.97
CA PRO A 124 4.51 10.07 8.28
C PRO A 124 4.87 10.21 9.77
N TYR A 125 5.28 9.11 10.39
CA TYR A 125 5.63 9.05 11.81
C TYR A 125 6.59 7.91 12.08
N ARG A 126 7.38 8.03 13.15
CA ARG A 126 8.16 6.90 13.67
C ARG A 126 7.27 6.05 14.55
N VAL A 127 7.23 4.74 14.31
CA VAL A 127 6.39 3.81 15.06
C VAL A 127 6.87 3.71 16.51
N GLY A 128 5.91 3.68 17.44
CA GLY A 128 6.14 3.34 18.84
C GLY A 128 5.91 1.85 19.10
N GLN A 129 5.77 1.50 20.37
CA GLN A 129 5.29 0.18 20.80
C GLN A 129 4.08 0.39 21.72
N PRO A 130 2.85 0.16 21.23
CA PRO A 130 2.51 -0.51 19.97
C PRO A 130 2.64 0.38 18.72
N TYR A 131 2.74 -0.25 17.53
CA TYR A 131 3.10 0.41 16.26
C TYR A 131 2.18 1.55 15.86
N TRP A 132 0.90 1.51 16.24
CA TRP A 132 -0.08 2.56 15.95
C TRP A 132 0.09 3.82 16.81
N THR A 133 1.16 3.92 17.60
CA THR A 133 1.53 5.11 18.37
C THR A 133 2.81 5.72 17.81
N LYS A 134 3.11 6.97 18.17
CA LYS A 134 4.38 7.61 17.82
C LYS A 134 5.47 7.20 18.81
N GLY A 135 6.67 6.95 18.30
CA GLY A 135 7.86 6.64 19.09
C GLY A 135 9.14 6.97 18.34
N ASP A 136 10.18 6.17 18.55
CA ASP A 136 11.53 6.32 17.97
C ASP A 136 11.90 5.16 17.02
N GLY A 137 10.93 4.32 16.65
CA GLY A 137 11.13 3.17 15.78
C GLY A 137 11.26 3.49 14.29
N LEU A 138 10.94 2.48 13.48
CA LEU A 138 10.95 2.56 12.02
C LEU A 138 10.03 3.70 11.53
N LEU A 139 10.43 4.38 10.46
CA LEU A 139 9.57 5.36 9.82
C LEU A 139 8.43 4.65 9.09
N GLU A 140 7.20 5.01 9.40
CA GLU A 140 6.00 4.55 8.71
C GLU A 140 5.45 5.66 7.81
N LEU A 141 5.11 5.30 6.58
CA LEU A 141 4.43 6.12 5.57
C LEU A 141 3.02 5.57 5.32
N PRO A 142 2.00 5.98 6.10
CA PRO A 142 0.66 5.41 6.00
C PRO A 142 0.05 5.52 4.60
N ILE A 143 -0.78 4.54 4.23
CA ILE A 143 -1.61 4.62 3.02
C ILE A 143 -2.61 5.77 3.19
N GLN A 144 -2.78 6.56 2.13
CA GLN A 144 -3.56 7.77 2.22
C GLN A 144 -5.05 7.51 2.51
N VAL A 145 -5.58 8.36 3.40
CA VAL A 145 -7.02 8.50 3.64
C VAL A 145 -7.41 9.98 3.59
N THR A 146 -8.65 10.27 3.19
CA THR A 146 -9.13 11.66 3.17
C THR A 146 -9.20 12.27 4.57
N ARG A 147 -9.12 13.61 4.67
CA ARG A 147 -9.37 14.33 5.93
C ARG A 147 -10.79 14.08 6.45
N GLY A 148 -10.96 14.10 7.77
CA GLY A 148 -12.24 13.82 8.43
C GLY A 148 -12.55 12.33 8.48
N MET A 149 -13.48 11.86 7.66
CA MET A 149 -14.02 10.49 7.68
C MET A 149 -13.04 9.38 7.28
N ARG A 150 -11.82 9.73 6.84
CA ARG A 150 -10.79 8.76 6.43
C ARG A 150 -11.26 7.80 5.34
N LEU A 151 -11.89 8.36 4.31
CA LEU A 151 -12.29 7.58 3.13
C LEU A 151 -11.03 7.05 2.43
N PRO A 152 -11.11 5.85 1.83
CA PRO A 152 -9.96 5.23 1.18
C PRO A 152 -9.51 6.04 -0.02
N PHE A 153 -8.23 6.39 -0.07
CA PHE A 153 -7.59 7.05 -1.22
C PHE A 153 -6.60 6.07 -1.88
N ILE A 154 -7.17 5.07 -2.54
CA ILE A 154 -6.43 3.97 -3.21
C ILE A 154 -6.97 3.78 -4.63
N GLY A 155 -6.23 3.10 -5.49
CA GLY A 155 -6.54 2.97 -6.92
C GLY A 155 -7.96 2.47 -7.17
N THR A 156 -8.35 1.37 -6.52
CA THR A 156 -9.68 0.78 -6.69
C THR A 156 -10.81 1.72 -6.26
N SER A 157 -10.66 2.43 -5.13
CA SER A 157 -11.70 3.36 -4.66
C SER A 157 -11.85 4.58 -5.56
N LEU A 158 -10.74 5.08 -6.10
CA LEU A 158 -10.72 6.19 -7.05
C LEU A 158 -11.33 5.79 -8.39
N ALA A 159 -10.95 4.62 -8.93
CA ALA A 159 -11.49 4.08 -10.17
C ALA A 159 -13.02 3.96 -10.11
N LEU A 160 -13.56 3.40 -9.02
CA LEU A 160 -15.01 3.27 -8.82
C LEU A 160 -15.71 4.61 -8.61
N ALA A 161 -15.05 5.60 -8.01
CA ALA A 161 -15.62 6.94 -7.81
C ALA A 161 -15.74 7.75 -9.12
N GLY A 162 -15.01 7.35 -10.17
CA GLY A 162 -14.94 8.07 -11.44
C GLY A 162 -14.31 9.45 -11.32
N VAL A 163 -14.17 10.15 -12.46
CA VAL A 163 -13.36 11.39 -12.54
C VAL A 163 -13.80 12.48 -11.55
N ARG A 164 -15.11 12.72 -11.43
CA ARG A 164 -15.64 13.76 -10.51
C ARG A 164 -15.41 13.40 -9.04
N GLY A 165 -15.69 12.15 -8.67
CA GLY A 165 -15.48 11.65 -7.32
C GLY A 165 -14.00 11.62 -6.93
N ALA A 166 -13.14 11.15 -7.84
CA ALA A 166 -11.70 11.14 -7.64
C ALA A 166 -11.12 12.55 -7.43
N LYS A 167 -11.57 13.56 -8.20
CA LYS A 167 -11.18 14.97 -7.98
C LYS A 167 -11.60 15.46 -6.59
N LEU A 168 -12.82 15.13 -6.14
CA LEU A 168 -13.29 15.49 -4.81
C LEU A 168 -12.43 14.84 -3.72
N LEU A 169 -12.23 13.53 -3.79
CA LEU A 169 -11.40 12.78 -2.83
C LEU A 169 -9.96 13.30 -2.81
N THR A 170 -9.39 13.62 -3.98
CA THR A 170 -8.03 14.20 -4.07
C THR A 170 -7.94 15.56 -3.39
N ARG A 171 -8.93 16.44 -3.59
CA ARG A 171 -8.99 17.75 -2.92
C ARG A 171 -9.07 17.60 -1.39
N MET A 172 -9.69 16.53 -0.89
CA MET A 172 -9.72 16.25 0.55
C MET A 172 -8.38 15.76 1.13
N CYS A 173 -7.42 15.42 0.28
CA CYS A 173 -6.04 15.06 0.65
C CYS A 173 -5.06 16.25 0.48
N VAL A 174 -5.47 17.33 -0.22
CA VAL A 174 -4.64 18.53 -0.36
C VAL A 174 -4.38 19.16 1.01
N GLY A 175 -3.13 19.55 1.25
CA GLY A 175 -2.62 20.06 2.52
C GLY A 175 -2.02 18.99 3.44
N GLU A 176 -2.07 17.70 3.06
CA GLU A 176 -1.26 16.68 3.73
C GLU A 176 0.22 16.78 3.29
N PRO A 177 1.19 16.57 4.21
CA PRO A 177 2.61 16.68 3.88
C PRO A 177 3.08 15.62 2.87
N LEU A 178 2.39 14.48 2.84
CA LEU A 178 2.56 13.40 1.88
C LEU A 178 1.18 12.90 1.48
N VAL A 179 0.98 12.68 0.18
CA VAL A 179 -0.19 11.98 -0.37
C VAL A 179 0.28 10.63 -0.91
N ASN A 180 0.17 9.59 -0.10
CA ASN A 180 0.60 8.23 -0.44
C ASN A 180 -0.52 7.45 -1.15
N LEU A 181 -0.58 7.60 -2.47
CA LEU A 181 -1.53 6.89 -3.33
C LEU A 181 -1.06 5.44 -3.53
N GLU A 182 -1.85 4.50 -3.03
CA GLU A 182 -1.66 3.07 -3.28
C GLU A 182 -2.43 2.63 -4.52
N MET A 183 -1.82 1.78 -5.34
CA MET A 183 -2.40 1.24 -6.57
C MET A 183 -1.91 -0.18 -6.82
N HIS A 184 -2.75 -0.97 -7.49
CA HIS A 184 -2.43 -2.28 -8.03
C HIS A 184 -2.37 -2.22 -9.55
N GLY A 185 -1.73 -3.22 -10.18
CA GLY A 185 -1.71 -3.34 -11.64
C GLY A 185 -3.12 -3.38 -12.24
N ILE A 186 -4.08 -4.02 -11.56
CA ILE A 186 -5.48 -4.13 -12.00
C ILE A 186 -6.20 -2.77 -12.05
N ASP A 187 -5.71 -1.77 -11.30
CA ASP A 187 -6.33 -0.45 -11.28
C ASP A 187 -6.14 0.28 -12.62
N VAL A 188 -5.25 -0.18 -13.51
CA VAL A 188 -5.04 0.37 -14.86
C VAL A 188 -5.33 -0.64 -15.98
N LEU A 189 -6.10 -1.70 -15.65
CA LEU A 189 -6.50 -2.77 -16.57
C LEU A 189 -8.01 -2.99 -16.53
N ASP A 190 -8.58 -3.63 -17.55
CA ASP A 190 -9.99 -3.99 -17.61
C ASP A 190 -10.23 -5.43 -18.13
N GLU A 191 -11.49 -5.78 -18.43
CA GLU A 191 -11.85 -7.09 -18.99
C GLU A 191 -11.12 -7.38 -20.32
N GLY A 192 -10.84 -6.36 -21.13
CA GLY A 192 -10.14 -6.45 -22.40
C GLY A 192 -8.66 -6.83 -22.26
N ASP A 193 -8.06 -6.59 -21.10
CA ASP A 193 -6.69 -7.03 -20.77
C ASP A 193 -6.64 -8.52 -20.30
N GLY A 194 -7.67 -9.32 -20.59
CA GLY A 194 -7.73 -10.75 -20.25
C GLY A 194 -8.22 -11.02 -18.82
N LEU A 195 -8.86 -10.04 -18.17
CA LEU A 195 -9.31 -10.14 -16.78
C LEU A 195 -10.80 -10.52 -16.64
N PHE A 196 -11.45 -10.96 -17.70
CA PHE A 196 -12.88 -11.30 -17.70
C PHE A 196 -13.27 -12.27 -16.56
N ALA A 197 -12.42 -13.26 -16.26
CA ALA A 197 -12.64 -14.22 -15.17
C ALA A 197 -12.72 -13.59 -13.77
N LEU A 198 -12.15 -12.39 -13.59
CA LEU A 198 -12.17 -11.65 -12.33
C LEU A 198 -13.40 -10.76 -12.18
N SER A 199 -14.16 -10.49 -13.26
CA SER A 199 -15.31 -9.59 -13.26
C SER A 199 -16.37 -9.90 -12.19
N PRO A 200 -16.69 -11.16 -11.83
CA PRO A 200 -17.62 -11.45 -10.73
C PRO A 200 -17.09 -11.06 -9.34
N TYR A 201 -15.77 -11.03 -9.16
CA TYR A 201 -15.11 -10.89 -7.86
C TYR A 201 -14.51 -9.49 -7.65
N GLN A 202 -14.10 -8.83 -8.73
CA GLN A 202 -13.37 -7.57 -8.72
C GLN A 202 -14.14 -6.52 -9.54
N ARG A 203 -14.92 -5.68 -8.86
CA ARG A 203 -15.89 -4.78 -9.52
C ARG A 203 -15.25 -3.75 -10.43
N ASP A 204 -14.07 -3.25 -10.09
CA ASP A 204 -13.40 -2.23 -10.88
C ASP A 204 -12.92 -2.77 -12.24
N VAL A 205 -12.73 -4.09 -12.41
CA VAL A 205 -12.38 -4.69 -13.71
C VAL A 205 -13.43 -4.38 -14.80
N ARG A 206 -14.69 -4.17 -14.40
CA ARG A 206 -15.78 -3.77 -15.30
C ARG A 206 -15.73 -2.30 -15.72
N VAL A 207 -14.82 -1.51 -15.14
CA VAL A 207 -14.63 -0.12 -15.53
C VAL A 207 -13.59 -0.10 -16.64
N GLU A 208 -14.00 0.37 -17.81
CA GLU A 208 -13.14 0.59 -18.98
C GLU A 208 -11.81 1.24 -18.59
N LYS A 209 -10.72 0.72 -19.14
CA LYS A 209 -9.35 1.17 -18.88
C LYS A 209 -9.16 2.65 -19.17
N GLU A 210 -9.69 3.17 -20.27
CA GLU A 210 -9.59 4.59 -20.62
C GLU A 210 -10.23 5.46 -19.53
N ARG A 211 -11.33 4.99 -18.93
CA ARG A 211 -12.00 5.70 -17.84
C ARG A 211 -11.19 5.64 -16.55
N LYS A 212 -10.54 4.51 -16.26
CA LYS A 212 -9.59 4.38 -15.15
C LYS A 212 -8.39 5.32 -15.33
N LEU A 213 -7.80 5.37 -16.53
CA LEU A 213 -6.69 6.28 -16.84
C LEU A 213 -7.10 7.75 -16.69
N ALA A 214 -8.27 8.14 -17.20
CA ALA A 214 -8.80 9.50 -17.02
C ALA A 214 -9.01 9.87 -15.54
N VAL A 215 -9.34 8.90 -14.68
CA VAL A 215 -9.40 9.10 -13.21
C VAL A 215 -8.02 9.45 -12.66
N PHE A 216 -6.99 8.67 -12.98
CA PHE A 216 -5.65 8.91 -12.44
C PHE A 216 -4.99 10.16 -13.01
N GLU A 217 -5.23 10.48 -14.28
CA GLU A 217 -4.83 11.76 -14.87
C GLU A 217 -5.45 12.94 -14.11
N ALA A 218 -6.74 12.85 -13.76
CA ALA A 218 -7.42 13.87 -12.97
C ALA A 218 -6.87 14.00 -11.55
N VAL A 219 -6.49 12.89 -10.91
CA VAL A 219 -5.83 12.88 -9.59
C VAL A 219 -4.47 13.57 -9.69
N VAL A 220 -3.63 13.18 -10.65
CA VAL A 220 -2.30 13.76 -10.88
C VAL A 220 -2.39 15.25 -11.17
N ALA A 221 -3.29 15.66 -12.07
CA ALA A 221 -3.50 17.06 -12.41
C ALA A 221 -3.94 17.87 -11.18
N THR A 222 -4.87 17.34 -10.38
CA THR A 222 -5.36 18.03 -9.18
C THR A 222 -4.23 18.23 -8.15
N LEU A 223 -3.39 17.22 -7.92
CA LEU A 223 -2.24 17.32 -7.01
C LEU A 223 -1.19 18.30 -7.54
N ARG A 224 -0.86 18.26 -8.84
CA ARG A 224 0.08 19.21 -9.45
C ARG A 224 -0.41 20.66 -9.35
N THR A 225 -1.69 20.91 -9.62
CA THR A 225 -2.29 22.25 -9.47
C THR A 225 -2.23 22.74 -8.03
N ALA A 226 -2.30 21.82 -7.06
CA ALA A 226 -2.15 22.14 -5.64
C ALA A 226 -0.68 22.28 -5.18
N GLY A 227 0.30 22.19 -6.08
CA GLY A 227 1.72 22.39 -5.80
C GLY A 227 2.49 21.13 -5.38
N TYR A 228 1.89 19.94 -5.49
CA TYR A 228 2.59 18.69 -5.18
C TYR A 228 3.54 18.29 -6.31
N ARG A 229 4.69 17.72 -5.93
CA ARG A 229 5.58 16.94 -6.79
C ARG A 229 5.40 15.45 -6.54
N PHE A 230 5.83 14.64 -7.50
CA PHE A 230 5.76 13.18 -7.44
C PHE A 230 7.17 12.64 -7.22
N VAL A 231 7.31 11.78 -6.22
CA VAL A 231 8.59 11.24 -5.74
C VAL A 231 8.46 9.76 -5.45
N THR A 232 9.59 9.07 -5.30
CA THR A 232 9.59 7.70 -4.77
C THR A 232 9.26 7.70 -3.27
N LEU A 233 8.82 6.57 -2.72
CA LEU A 233 8.59 6.47 -1.28
C LEU A 233 9.89 6.56 -0.49
N ARG A 234 11.03 6.12 -1.05
CA ARG A 234 12.37 6.37 -0.52
C ARG A 234 12.67 7.85 -0.35
N ASP A 235 12.41 8.68 -1.36
CA ASP A 235 12.66 10.11 -1.27
C ASP A 235 11.74 10.75 -0.23
N ALA A 236 10.45 10.39 -0.26
CA ALA A 236 9.48 10.83 0.75
C ALA A 236 9.88 10.41 2.18
N ALA A 237 10.43 9.20 2.34
CA ALA A 237 10.96 8.71 3.60
C ALA A 237 12.15 9.54 4.08
N GLY A 238 13.08 9.89 3.17
CA GLY A 238 14.22 10.76 3.49
C GLY A 238 13.78 12.14 3.99
N GLU A 239 12.80 12.75 3.31
CA GLU A 239 12.23 14.05 3.68
C GLU A 239 11.46 14.00 5.00
N ALA A 240 10.64 12.96 5.20
CA ALA A 240 9.90 12.78 6.43
C ALA A 240 10.81 12.47 7.63
N ALA A 241 11.89 11.70 7.43
CA ALA A 241 12.89 11.44 8.46
C ALA A 241 13.56 12.73 8.95
N ALA A 242 13.87 13.66 8.04
CA ALA A 242 14.45 14.97 8.39
C ALA A 242 13.45 15.86 9.15
N ALA A 243 12.15 15.76 8.86
CA ALA A 243 11.10 16.52 9.53
C ALA A 243 10.67 15.93 10.90
N THR A 244 11.08 14.70 11.20
CA THR A 244 10.73 13.98 12.44
C THR A 244 11.93 13.69 13.34
N ALA A 245 13.12 14.12 12.94
CA ALA A 245 14.32 14.20 13.77
C ALA A 245 14.26 15.43 14.68
#